data_AF-A0A924K075-F1
#
_entry.id   AF-A0A924K075-F1
#
_cell.length_a   1.000
_cell.length_b   1.000
_cell.length_c   1.000
_cell.angle_alpha   90.00
_cell.angle_beta   90.00
_cell.angle_gamma   90.00
#
_symmetry.space_group_name_H-M   'P 1'
#
loop_
_entity.id
_entity.type
_entity.pdbx_description
1 polymer ?
#
loop_
_entity_poly.entity_id
_entity_poly.type
_entity_poly.pdbx_seq_one_letter_code
_entity_poly.pdbx_strand_id
1 'polypeptide(L)' 'QAARDNLIGGFPLLIDSNRKLLGNLSSMAWNDLPLDYLDSWTARISKVGVADVRAAFARKLQPEKMVTVILGAAPNASP' A
#
# COMPACT_ATOMS: atom_id res chain seq x y z
N GLN A 1 -1.14 -15.65 -2.98
CA GLN A 1 -2.10 -16.00 -1.92
C GLN A 1 -1.69 -15.38 -0.59
N ALA A 2 -0.53 -15.74 -0.01
CA ALA A 2 -0.06 -15.25 1.29
C ALA A 2 -0.18 -13.73 1.53
N ALA A 3 0.20 -12.87 0.59
CA ALA A 3 0.08 -11.42 0.76
C ALA A 3 -1.39 -10.97 0.94
N ARG A 4 -2.32 -11.55 0.19
CA ARG A 4 -3.76 -11.26 0.30
C ARG A 4 -4.28 -11.70 1.67
N ASP A 5 -3.91 -12.90 2.11
CA ASP A 5 -4.36 -13.44 3.39
C ASP A 5 -3.83 -12.62 4.58
N ASN A 6 -2.58 -12.17 4.51
CA ASN A 6 -2.01 -11.27 5.53
C ASN A 6 -2.75 -9.92 5.59
N LEU A 7 -3.09 -9.34 4.43
CA LEU A 7 -3.84 -8.09 4.37
C LEU A 7 -5.25 -8.25 4.97
N ILE A 8 -5.98 -9.29 4.56
CA ILE A 8 -7.35 -9.54 5.05
C ILE A 8 -7.32 -9.89 6.54
N GLY A 9 -6.47 -10.83 6.95
CA GLY A 9 -6.36 -11.27 8.34
C GLY A 9 -5.84 -10.19 9.29
N GLY A 10 -5.00 -9.27 8.79
CA GLY A 10 -4.47 -8.14 9.56
C GLY A 10 -5.42 -6.95 9.69
N PHE A 11 -6.51 -6.89 8.91
CA PHE A 11 -7.40 -5.73 8.89
C PHE A 11 -7.98 -5.33 10.26
N PRO A 12 -8.45 -6.26 11.11
CA PRO A 12 -8.94 -5.89 12.45
C PRO A 12 -7.88 -5.17 13.30
N LEU A 13 -6.60 -5.53 13.15
CA LEU A 13 -5.48 -4.91 13.88
C LEU A 13 -5.18 -3.48 13.41
N LEU A 14 -5.61 -3.12 12.20
CA LEU A 14 -5.48 -1.76 11.67
C LEU A 14 -6.49 -0.78 12.30
N ILE A 15 -7.53 -1.28 12.97
CA ILE A 15 -8.62 -0.47 13.55
C ILE A 15 -8.95 -0.84 15.01
N ASP A 16 -8.08 -1.61 15.67
CA ASP A 16 -8.28 -2.18 17.02
C ASP A 16 -8.36 -1.16 18.18
N SER A 17 -8.22 0.14 17.90
CA SER A 17 -8.23 1.19 18.90
C SER A 17 -8.81 2.48 18.34
N ASN A 18 -9.41 3.29 19.22
CA ASN A 18 -10.01 4.57 18.85
C ASN A 18 -9.04 5.49 18.11
N ARG A 19 -7.75 5.48 18.49
CA ARG A 19 -6.71 6.27 17.83
C ARG A 19 -6.50 5.80 16.38
N LYS A 20 -6.36 4.50 16.15
CA LYS A 20 -6.15 3.95 14.81
C LYS A 20 -7.39 4.12 13.93
N LEU A 21 -8.58 3.89 14.49
CA LEU A 21 -9.85 4.10 13.80
C LEU A 21 -9.99 5.57 13.36
N LEU A 22 -9.76 6.52 14.28
CA LEU A 22 -9.81 7.95 13.95
C LEU A 22 -8.80 8.31 12.86
N GLY A 23 -7.58 7.76 12.89
CA GLY A 23 -6.58 7.98 11.84
C GLY A 23 -7.04 7.51 10.45
N ASN A 24 -7.69 6.35 10.37
CA ASN A 24 -8.28 5.84 9.14
C ASN A 24 -9.44 6.72 8.66
N LEU A 25 -10.35 7.13 9.56
CA LEU A 25 -11.46 8.02 9.22
C LEU A 25 -10.99 9.40 8.74
N SER A 26 -9.98 9.98 9.39
CA SER A 26 -9.37 11.23 8.93
C SER A 26 -8.75 11.09 7.55
N SER A 27 -8.06 9.98 7.29
CA SER A 27 -7.49 9.69 5.96
C SER A 27 -8.57 9.51 4.89
N MET A 28 -9.68 8.85 5.23
CA MET A 28 -10.84 8.70 4.35
C MET A 28 -11.44 10.06 4.00
N ALA A 29 -11.69 10.92 4.99
CA ALA A 29 -12.22 12.26 4.77
C ALA A 29 -11.29 13.12 3.92
N TRP A 30 -9.97 13.05 4.17
CA TRP A 30 -8.99 13.82 3.41
C TRP A 30 -8.88 13.39 1.93
N ASN A 31 -9.09 12.11 1.64
CA ASN A 31 -8.97 11.55 0.29
C ASN A 31 -10.34 11.30 -0.37
N ASP A 32 -11.41 11.92 0.15
CA ASP A 32 -12.79 11.79 -0.35
C ASP A 32 -13.23 10.33 -0.59
N LEU A 33 -12.85 9.43 0.33
CA LEU A 33 -13.21 8.03 0.23
C LEU A 33 -14.68 7.80 0.62
N PRO A 34 -15.35 6.82 0.00
CA PRO A 34 -16.71 6.44 0.37
C PRO A 34 -16.86 6.09 1.85
N LEU A 35 -18.01 6.39 2.45
CA LEU A 35 -18.28 6.09 3.87
C LEU A 35 -18.25 4.59 4.18
N ASP A 36 -18.51 3.74 3.18
CA ASP A 36 -18.46 2.27 3.28
C ASP A 36 -17.05 1.68 3.05
N TYR A 37 -16.02 2.52 2.99
CA TYR A 37 -14.68 2.09 2.61
C TYR A 37 -14.12 1.01 3.52
N LEU A 38 -14.22 1.18 4.85
CA LEU A 38 -13.71 0.20 5.82
C LEU A 38 -14.51 -1.10 5.78
N ASP A 39 -15.83 -1.01 5.62
CA ASP A 39 -16.71 -2.19 5.55
C ASP A 39 -16.45 -3.03 4.30
N SER A 40 -16.19 -2.36 3.17
CA SER A 40 -15.97 -3.01 1.88
C SER A 40 -14.51 -3.36 1.60
N TRP A 41 -13.55 -2.93 2.43
CA TRP A 41 -12.12 -3.05 2.16
C TRP A 41 -11.67 -4.49 1.94
N THR A 42 -12.01 -5.40 2.86
CA THR A 42 -11.60 -6.83 2.77
C THR A 42 -12.19 -7.51 1.53
N ALA A 43 -13.44 -7.16 1.18
CA ALA A 43 -14.10 -7.65 -0.03
C ALA A 43 -13.42 -7.12 -1.30
N ARG A 44 -12.99 -5.86 -1.33
CA ARG A 44 -12.23 -5.27 -2.44
C ARG A 44 -10.87 -5.96 -2.60
N ILE A 45 -10.12 -6.17 -1.51
CA ILE A 45 -8.83 -6.87 -1.53
C ILE A 45 -8.97 -8.33 -2.00
N SER A 46 -10.04 -9.01 -1.57
CA SER A 46 -10.32 -10.40 -1.98
C SER A 46 -10.50 -10.56 -3.49
N LYS A 47 -11.01 -9.52 -4.16
CA LYS A 47 -11.28 -9.52 -5.61
C LYS A 47 -10.04 -9.24 -6.46
N VAL A 48 -8.95 -8.73 -5.89
CA VAL A 48 -7.73 -8.37 -6.65
C VAL A 48 -7.06 -9.63 -7.19
N GLY A 49 -6.99 -9.77 -8.52
CA GLY A 49 -6.34 -10.88 -9.21
C GLY A 49 -4.89 -10.60 -9.62
N VAL A 50 -4.19 -11.64 -10.07
CA VAL A 50 -2.80 -11.53 -10.57
C VAL A 50 -2.72 -10.60 -11.79
N ALA A 51 -3.73 -10.64 -12.65
CA ALA A 51 -3.81 -9.78 -13.83
C ALA A 51 -3.89 -8.29 -13.43
N ASP A 52 -4.71 -7.95 -12.43
CA ASP A 52 -4.84 -6.57 -11.92
C ASP A 52 -3.51 -6.06 -11.37
N VAL A 53 -2.80 -6.90 -10.63
CA VAL A 53 -1.47 -6.57 -10.10
C VAL A 53 -0.48 -6.30 -11.23
N ARG A 54 -0.39 -7.20 -12.22
CA ARG A 54 0.50 -7.00 -13.38
C ARG A 54 0.16 -5.72 -14.13
N ALA A 55 -1.12 -5.45 -14.38
CA ALA A 55 -1.58 -4.26 -15.06
C ALA A 55 -1.30 -2.97 -14.26
N ALA A 56 -1.45 -3.00 -12.93
CA ALA A 56 -1.12 -1.87 -12.07
C ALA A 56 0.38 -1.57 -12.06
N PHE A 57 1.20 -2.60 -11.93
CA PHE A 57 2.67 -2.48 -11.95
C PHE A 57 3.16 -1.89 -13.27
N ALA A 58 2.71 -2.41 -14.41
CA ALA A 58 3.12 -1.90 -15.72
C ALA A 58 2.75 -0.43 -15.94
N ARG A 59 1.63 0.05 -15.36
CA ARG A 59 1.24 1.48 -15.48
C ARG A 59 2.03 2.40 -14.55
N LYS A 60 2.37 1.93 -13.35
CA LYS A 60 2.86 2.79 -12.25
C LYS A 60 4.37 2.71 -12.03
N LEU A 61 4.99 1.56 -12.31
CA LEU A 61 6.44 1.40 -12.21
C LEU A 61 7.07 1.54 -13.59
N GLN A 62 7.75 2.66 -13.79
CA GLN A 62 8.43 3.03 -15.03
C GLN A 62 9.94 3.12 -14.71
N PRO A 63 10.73 2.07 -14.99
CA PRO A 63 12.15 2.02 -14.62
C PRO A 63 12.94 3.26 -15.04
N GLU A 64 12.62 3.80 -16.20
CA GLU A 64 13.22 5.01 -16.77
C GLU A 64 12.93 6.30 -15.99
N LYS A 65 11.94 6.28 -15.09
CA LYS A 65 11.58 7.42 -14.21
C LYS A 65 11.90 7.17 -12.74
N MET A 66 12.48 6.01 -12.40
CA MET A 66 12.79 5.68 -11.02
C MET A 66 14.04 6.42 -10.56
N VAL A 67 13.91 7.16 -9.47
CA VAL A 67 15.04 7.80 -8.80
C VAL A 67 15.55 6.86 -7.72
N THR A 68 16.84 6.53 -7.78
CA THR A 68 17.53 5.76 -6.73
C THR A 68 18.55 6.66 -6.04
N VAL A 69 18.41 6.84 -4.74
CA VAL A 69 19.36 7.58 -3.90
C VAL A 69 20.11 6.57 -3.05
N ILE A 70 21.44 6.56 -3.16
CA ILE A 70 22.32 5.71 -2.35
C ILE A 70 23.10 6.64 -1.42
N LEU A 71 23.05 6.38 -0.12
CA LEU A 71 23.83 7.11 0.89
C LEU A 71 24.97 6.22 1.39
N GLY A 72 26.21 6.67 1.22
CA GLY A 72 27.44 6.00 1.66
C GLY A 72 28.66 6.90 1.45
N ALA A 73 29.84 6.46 1.89
CA ALA A 73 31.10 7.13 1.56
C ALA A 73 31.47 6.84 0.10
N ALA A 74 32.09 7.82 -0.60
CA ALA A 74 32.63 7.61 -1.94
C ALA A 74 33.54 6.37 -1.96
N PRO A 75 33.51 5.52 -3.00
CA PRO A 75 34.58 4.57 -3.20
C PRO A 75 35.88 5.37 -3.22
N ASN A 76 36.82 5.04 -2.32
CA ASN A 76 38.19 5.47 -2.49
C ASN A 76 38.68 4.85 -3.80
N ALA A 77 38.56 5.59 -4.90
CA ALA A 77 39.36 5.35 -6.08
C ALA A 77 40.79 5.75 -5.70
N SER A 78 41.48 4.86 -4.98
CA SER A 78 42.94 4.80 -5.00
C SER A 78 43.36 4.29 -6.38
N PRO A 79 44.48 4.78 -6.93
CA PRO A 79 44.78 4.88 -8.36
C PRO A 79 44.80 3.56 -9.12
#